data_AF-A0A957DAA2-F1
#
_entry.id   AF-A0A957DAA2-F1
#
_cell.length_a   1.000
_cell.length_b   1.000
_cell.length_c   1.000
_cell.angle_alpha   90.00
_cell.angle_beta   90.00
_cell.angle_gamma   90.00
#
_symmetry.space_group_name_H-M   'P 1'
#
loop_
_entity.id
_entity.type
_entity.pdbx_description
1 polymer ?
#
loop_
_entity_poly.entity_id
_entity_poly.type
_entity_poly.pdbx_seq_one_letter_code
_entity_poly.pdbx_strand_id
1 'polypeptide(L)' 'MISEPRLRTLLRQAERTAVNGKLAAALTLYQQIVEEAPESANAWLGLAQLEPDPAKKEAAY' A
#
# COMPACT_ATOMS: atom_id res chain seq x y z
N MET A 1 -7.17 10.37 8.60
CA MET A 1 -7.04 9.37 9.68
C MET A 1 -8.15 8.34 9.47
N ILE A 2 -7.84 7.04 9.40
CA ILE A 2 -8.87 6.03 9.09
C ILE A 2 -9.79 5.83 10.30
N SER A 3 -11.03 6.28 10.19
CA SER A 3 -12.04 6.19 11.25
C SER A 3 -12.78 4.85 11.22
N GLU A 4 -12.92 4.23 10.05
CA GLU A 4 -13.64 2.96 9.91
C GLU A 4 -12.82 1.75 10.41
N PRO A 5 -13.39 0.90 11.29
CA PRO A 5 -12.71 -0.29 11.80
C PRO A 5 -12.30 -1.29 10.71
N ARG A 6 -13.09 -1.38 9.63
CA ARG A 6 -12.81 -2.23 8.47
C ARG A 6 -11.57 -1.76 7.73
N LEU A 7 -11.51 -0.48 7.36
CA LEU A 7 -10.37 0.10 6.66
C LEU A 7 -9.08 0.06 7.51
N ARG A 8 -9.18 0.20 8.85
CA ARG A 8 -8.03 -0.01 9.74
C ARG A 8 -7.48 -1.43 9.70
N THR A 9 -8.37 -2.41 9.57
CA THR A 9 -7.99 -3.82 9.43
C THR A 9 -7.37 -4.08 8.06
N LEU A 10 -7.95 -3.51 7.00
CA LEU A 10 -7.44 -3.58 5.65
C LEU A 10 -6.02 -2.96 5.54
N LEU A 11 -5.80 -1.82 6.20
CA LEU A 11 -4.48 -1.17 6.26
C LEU A 11 -3.43 -2.06 6.91
N ARG A 12 -3.74 -2.65 8.08
CA ARG A 12 -2.83 -3.59 8.75
C ARG A 12 -2.55 -4.83 7.91
N GLN A 13 -3.53 -5.30 7.15
CA GLN A 13 -3.33 -6.41 6.22
C GLN A 13 -2.39 -6.01 5.08
N ALA A 14 -2.56 -4.81 4.50
CA ALA A 14 -1.69 -4.27 3.47
C ALA A 14 -0.24 -4.18 3.95
N GLU A 15 -0.03 -3.59 5.13
CA GLU A 15 1.29 -3.46 5.78
C GLU A 15 1.97 -4.83 5.98
N ARG A 16 1.26 -5.81 6.55
CA ARG A 16 1.82 -7.16 6.75
C ARG A 16 2.12 -7.85 5.43
N THR A 17 1.28 -7.64 4.42
CA THR A 17 1.46 -8.24 3.09
C THR A 17 2.69 -7.66 2.39
N ALA A 18 2.93 -6.35 2.53
CA ALA A 18 4.12 -5.67 2.05
C ALA A 18 5.39 -6.21 2.75
N VAL A 19 5.37 -6.31 4.09
CA VAL A 19 6.50 -6.86 4.88
C VAL A 19 6.83 -8.30 4.49
N ASN A 20 5.83 -9.10 4.12
CA ASN A 20 6.02 -10.48 3.63
C ASN A 20 6.50 -10.56 2.17
N GLY A 21 6.86 -9.43 1.54
CA GLY A 21 7.35 -9.37 0.16
C GLY A 21 6.28 -9.57 -0.92
N LYS A 22 5.00 -9.68 -0.53
CA LYS A 22 3.88 -9.86 -1.47
C LYS A 22 3.41 -8.51 -2.03
N LEU A 23 4.32 -7.81 -2.70
CA LEU A 23 4.14 -6.39 -3.09
C LEU A 23 2.90 -6.15 -3.96
N ALA A 24 2.61 -7.03 -4.92
CA ALA A 24 1.42 -6.91 -5.77
C ALA A 24 0.11 -7.00 -4.97
N ALA A 25 0.03 -7.92 -4.01
CA ALA A 25 -1.16 -8.06 -3.16
C ALA A 25 -1.29 -6.87 -2.19
N ALA A 26 -0.16 -6.37 -1.65
CA ALA A 26 -0.15 -5.18 -0.82
C ALA A 26 -0.61 -3.94 -1.62
N LEU A 27 -0.17 -3.80 -2.87
CA LEU A 27 -0.58 -2.72 -3.77
C LEU A 27 -2.10 -2.68 -3.94
N THR A 28 -2.71 -3.82 -4.26
CA THR A 28 -4.18 -3.92 -4.40
C THR A 28 -4.92 -3.52 -3.12
N LEU A 29 -4.41 -3.95 -1.95
CA LEU A 29 -5.03 -3.59 -0.67
C LEU A 29 -4.95 -2.09 -0.39
N TYR A 30 -3.80 -1.46 -0.66
CA TYR A 30 -3.67 -0.02 -0.48
C TYR A 30 -4.50 0.78 -1.50
N GLN A 31 -4.60 0.33 -2.74
CA GLN A 31 -5.47 0.92 -3.77
C GLN A 31 -6.92 0.94 -3.31
N GLN A 32 -7.42 -0.18 -2.78
CA GLN A 32 -8.77 -0.24 -2.22
C GLN A 32 -8.95 0.76 -1.06
N ILE A 33 -7.96 0.92 -0.18
CA ILE A 33 -8.06 1.87 0.94
C ILE A 33 -8.11 3.31 0.44
N VAL A 34 -7.34 3.69 -0.59
CA VAL A 34 -7.36 5.07 -1.11
C VAL A 34 -8.61 5.38 -1.93
N GLU A 35 -9.22 4.36 -2.54
CA GLU A 35 -10.53 4.51 -3.19
C GLU A 35 -11.64 4.79 -2.16
N GLU A 36 -11.59 4.13 -1.01
CA GLU A 36 -12.62 4.24 0.02
C GLU A 36 -12.35 5.35 1.06
N ALA A 37 -11.08 5.70 1.29
CA ALA A 37 -10.62 6.74 2.20
C ALA A 37 -9.45 7.54 1.56
N PRO A 38 -9.72 8.41 0.58
CA PRO A 38 -8.70 9.18 -0.12
C PRO A 38 -7.92 10.15 0.80
N GLU A 39 -8.48 10.50 1.96
CA GLU A 39 -7.83 11.31 3.00
C GLU A 39 -6.82 10.52 3.87
N SER A 40 -6.67 9.22 3.62
CA SER A 40 -5.76 8.35 4.36
C SER A 40 -4.31 8.52 3.89
N ALA A 41 -3.57 9.42 4.53
CA ALA A 41 -2.14 9.61 4.29
C ALA A 41 -1.33 8.31 4.42
N ASN A 42 -1.69 7.43 5.37
CA ASN A 42 -0.99 6.16 5.58
C ASN A 42 -1.15 5.20 4.38
N ALA A 43 -2.31 5.19 3.72
CA ALA A 43 -2.53 4.34 2.56
C ALA A 43 -1.75 4.83 1.35
N TRP A 44 -1.72 6.15 1.12
CA TRP A 44 -0.88 6.76 0.10
C TRP A 44 0.61 6.53 0.33
N LEU A 45 1.06 6.64 1.58
CA LEU A 45 2.45 6.35 1.95
C LEU A 45 2.80 4.87 1.69
N GLY A 46 1.90 3.95 2.00
CA GLY A 46 2.05 2.53 1.68
C GLY A 46 2.17 2.27 0.17
N LEU A 47 1.37 2.93 -0.67
CA LEU A 47 1.50 2.86 -2.13
C LEU A 47 2.84 3.38 -2.63
N ALA A 48 3.25 4.55 -2.14
CA ALA A 48 4.50 5.17 -2.56
C ALA A 48 5.73 4.31 -2.21
N GLN A 49 5.69 3.59 -1.09
CA GLN A 49 6.75 2.66 -0.69
C GLN A 49 6.79 1.38 -1.53
N LEU A 50 5.68 1.03 -2.19
CA LEU A 50 5.58 -0.16 -3.04
C LEU A 50 5.94 0.10 -4.49
N GLU A 51 5.80 1.34 -4.98
CA GLU A 51 6.30 1.71 -6.30
C GLU A 51 7.82 1.57 -6.31
N PRO A 52 8.37 0.62 -7.10
CA PRO A 52 9.80 0.53 -7.24
C PRO A 52 10.30 1.81 -7.89
N ASP A 53 11.29 2.43 -7.24
CA ASP A 53 12.05 3.54 -7.80
C ASP A 53 12.35 3.23 -9.29
N PRO A 54 11.87 4.04 -10.25
CA PRO A 54 12.06 3.76 -11.66
C PRO A 54 13.55 3.59 -12.01
N ALA A 55 14.44 4.25 -11.25
CA ALA A 55 15.89 4.09 -11.37
C ALA A 55 16.42 2.69 -11.00
N LYS A 56 15.71 1.93 -10.14
CA LYS A 56 16.09 0.55 -9.78
C LYS A 56 15.66 -0.49 -10.81
N LYS A 57 14.67 -0.20 -11.65
CA LYS A 57 14.22 -1.14 -12.70
C LYS A 57 15.20 -1.19 -13.88
N GLU A 58 15.91 -0.09 -14.19
CA GLU A 58 16.88 -0.05 -15.28
C GLU A 58 18.18 -0.83 -14.99
N ALA A 59 18.55 -1.02 -13.71
CA ALA A 59 19.76 -1.77 -13.36
C ALA A 59 19.58 -3.32 -13.39
N ALA A 60 18.40 -3.81 -13.77
CA ALA A 60 18.07 -5.24 -13.78
C ALA A 60 17.92 -5.85 -15.19
N TYR A 61 18.30 -5.11 -16.25
CA TYR A 61 18.35 -5.57 -17.65
C TYR A 61 19.75 -5.39 -18.23
#